data_AF-A0A235B2A0-F1
#
_entry.id   AF-A0A235B2A0-F1
#
_cell.length_a   1.000
_cell.length_b   1.000
_cell.length_c   1.000
_cell.angle_alpha   90.00
_cell.angle_beta   90.00
_cell.angle_gamma   90.00
#
_symmetry.space_group_name_H-M   'P 1'
#
loop_
_entity.id
_entity.type
_entity.pdbx_description
1 polymer ?
#
loop_
_entity_poly.entity_id
_entity_poly.type
_entity_poly.pdbx_seq_one_letter_code
_entity_poly.pdbx_strand_id
1 'polypeptide(L)'
;LNGLRDRIVVQCDGQLKTGRDVVVAALLGAEEFGFATTALIVEGCVIMRKCHTDTCPVGVATQNPELREKFAGDPDHVVNFMMMMAEQTREILAELGFRSIDEAVGHVEALDTRKAITHWKARGLDLSPILHQVDLPHGSP
;
A
#
# COMPACT_ATOMS: atom_id res chain seq x y z
N LEU A 1 -8.52 -24.11 -0.44
CA LEU A 1 -9.02 -24.38 0.93
C LEU A 1 -10.54 -24.23 1.10
N ASN A 2 -11.21 -23.15 0.63
CA ASN A 2 -12.68 -23.00 0.79
C ASN A 2 -13.45 -22.66 -0.50
N GLY A 3 -12.77 -22.45 -1.64
CA GLY A 3 -13.43 -22.15 -2.93
C GLY A 3 -14.20 -20.83 -2.96
N LEU A 4 -13.72 -19.83 -2.22
CA LEU A 4 -14.36 -18.51 -2.09
C LEU A 4 -13.47 -17.33 -2.52
N ARG A 5 -12.17 -17.57 -2.78
CA ARG A 5 -11.19 -16.49 -3.04
C ARG A 5 -11.49 -15.74 -4.34
N ASP A 6 -12.08 -16.43 -5.30
CA ASP A 6 -12.54 -15.95 -6.60
C ASP A 6 -13.80 -15.07 -6.53
N ARG A 7 -14.46 -15.00 -5.37
CA ARG A 7 -15.74 -14.27 -5.19
C ARG A 7 -15.58 -12.89 -4.58
N ILE A 8 -14.36 -12.52 -4.22
CA ILE A 8 -14.05 -11.27 -3.55
C ILE A 8 -12.81 -10.64 -4.17
N VAL A 9 -12.71 -9.33 -4.02
CA VAL A 9 -11.47 -8.58 -4.24
C VAL A 9 -10.90 -8.27 -2.87
N VAL A 10 -9.61 -8.54 -2.67
CA VAL A 10 -8.93 -8.20 -1.41
C VAL A 10 -8.26 -6.84 -1.56
N GLN A 11 -8.80 -5.83 -0.87
CA GLN A 11 -8.18 -4.52 -0.75
C GLN A 11 -7.23 -4.46 0.46
N CYS A 12 -6.04 -3.89 0.28
CA CYS A 12 -5.08 -3.62 1.34
C CYS A 12 -4.82 -2.12 1.47
N ASP A 13 -4.79 -1.61 2.70
CA ASP A 13 -4.36 -0.25 3.01
C ASP A 13 -3.42 -0.24 4.22
N GLY A 14 -3.01 0.96 4.63
CA GLY A 14 -2.21 1.15 5.84
C GLY A 14 -0.75 1.43 5.51
N GLN A 15 -0.38 2.70 5.57
CA GLN A 15 1.01 3.17 5.44
C GLN A 15 1.69 2.78 4.12
N LEU A 16 0.94 2.51 3.05
CA LEU A 16 1.47 2.37 1.68
C LEU A 16 2.05 3.73 1.22
N LYS A 17 3.37 3.77 0.99
CA LYS A 17 4.10 4.99 0.64
C LYS A 17 4.88 4.90 -0.66
N THR A 18 5.12 3.68 -1.14
CA THR A 18 6.00 3.39 -2.27
C THR A 18 5.40 2.29 -3.14
N GLY A 19 5.79 2.22 -4.41
CA GLY A 19 5.46 1.12 -5.31
C GLY A 19 5.91 -0.23 -4.76
N ARG A 20 6.98 -0.26 -3.95
CA ARG A 20 7.38 -1.48 -3.24
C ARG A 20 6.31 -1.96 -2.26
N ASP A 21 5.66 -1.05 -1.54
CA ASP A 21 4.60 -1.43 -0.60
C ASP A 21 3.39 -2.02 -1.35
N VAL A 22 3.08 -1.47 -2.53
CA VAL A 22 2.04 -2.00 -3.44
C VAL A 22 2.41 -3.41 -3.89
N VAL A 23 3.62 -3.62 -4.42
CA VAL A 23 4.06 -4.94 -4.88
C VAL A 23 4.09 -5.95 -3.73
N VAL A 24 4.58 -5.58 -2.54
CA VAL A 24 4.57 -6.48 -1.38
C VAL A 24 3.14 -6.87 -0.99
N ALA A 25 2.20 -5.92 -0.99
CA ALA A 25 0.79 -6.22 -0.74
C ALA A 25 0.20 -7.13 -1.83
N ALA A 26 0.56 -6.92 -3.10
CA ALA A 26 0.13 -7.78 -4.21
C ALA A 26 0.63 -9.22 -4.04
N LEU A 27 1.94 -9.40 -3.80
CA LEU A 27 2.55 -10.71 -3.58
C LEU A 27 1.91 -11.45 -2.39
N LEU A 28 1.44 -10.72 -1.38
CA LEU A 28 0.69 -11.26 -0.22
C LEU A 28 -0.80 -11.53 -0.50
N GLY A 29 -1.29 -11.24 -1.71
CA GLY A 29 -2.63 -11.59 -2.18
C GLY A 29 -3.63 -10.44 -2.29
N ALA A 30 -3.21 -9.18 -2.16
CA ALA A 30 -4.07 -8.02 -2.38
C ALA A 30 -4.19 -7.68 -3.88
N GLU A 31 -5.35 -7.17 -4.27
CA GLU A 31 -5.70 -6.78 -5.64
C GLU A 31 -5.96 -5.27 -5.75
N GLU A 32 -6.40 -4.64 -4.66
CA GLU A 32 -6.65 -3.20 -4.58
C GLU A 32 -5.84 -2.56 -3.45
N PHE A 33 -5.47 -1.29 -3.62
CA PHE A 33 -4.52 -0.59 -2.74
C PHE A 33 -5.08 0.76 -2.29
N GLY A 34 -5.30 0.91 -0.99
CA GLY A 34 -5.80 2.14 -0.39
C GLY A 34 -4.69 3.09 0.05
N PHE A 35 -4.76 4.34 -0.42
CA PHE A 35 -3.86 5.43 -0.01
C PHE A 35 -4.64 6.50 0.74
N ALA A 36 -4.30 6.73 2.00
CA ALA A 36 -4.97 7.74 2.84
C ALA A 36 -3.99 8.82 3.30
N THR A 37 -3.11 8.50 4.26
CA THR A 37 -2.18 9.49 4.83
C THR A 37 -1.25 10.10 3.78
N THR A 38 -0.78 9.32 2.82
CA THR A 38 0.08 9.81 1.73
C THR A 38 -0.65 10.76 0.79
N ALA A 39 -1.90 10.45 0.43
CA ALA A 39 -2.74 11.36 -0.34
C ALA A 39 -2.94 12.69 0.42
N LEU A 40 -3.24 12.64 1.72
CA LEU A 40 -3.37 13.85 2.54
C LEU A 40 -2.07 14.66 2.62
N ILE A 41 -0.90 14.01 2.68
CA ILE A 41 0.40 14.69 2.67
C ILE A 41 0.62 15.40 1.34
N VAL A 42 0.31 14.74 0.22
CA VAL A 42 0.40 15.32 -1.12
C VAL A 42 -0.52 16.54 -1.26
N GLU A 43 -1.68 16.53 -0.60
CA GLU A 43 -2.61 17.67 -0.52
C GLU A 43 -2.20 18.76 0.50
N GLY A 44 -1.07 18.58 1.22
CA GLY A 44 -0.50 19.61 2.10
C GLY A 44 -0.48 19.28 3.59
N CYS A 45 -0.88 18.08 4.01
CA CYS A 45 -0.80 17.67 5.42
C CYS A 45 0.66 17.64 5.91
N VAL A 46 0.95 18.41 6.96
CA VAL A 46 2.28 18.50 7.59
C VAL A 46 2.47 17.56 8.79
N ILE A 47 1.57 16.59 8.99
CA ILE A 47 1.62 15.59 10.08
C ILE A 47 1.73 16.25 11.47
N MET A 48 0.96 17.31 11.71
CA MET A 48 0.91 17.98 13.01
C MET A 48 0.24 17.13 14.11
N ARG A 49 -0.57 16.13 13.71
CA ARG A 49 -1.30 15.21 14.62
C ARG A 49 -2.30 15.91 15.55
N LYS A 50 -2.89 17.01 15.08
CA LYS A 50 -3.96 17.77 15.75
C LYS A 50 -5.31 17.71 15.01
N CYS A 51 -5.52 16.69 14.18
CA CYS A 51 -6.73 16.58 13.37
C CYS A 51 -8.03 16.57 14.21
N HIS A 52 -7.97 16.05 15.44
CA HIS A 52 -9.10 15.96 16.36
C HIS A 52 -9.44 17.29 17.07
N THR A 53 -8.62 18.34 16.95
CA THR A 53 -8.80 19.59 17.68
C THR A 53 -9.37 20.72 16.83
N ASP A 54 -9.75 20.45 15.58
CA ASP A 54 -10.24 21.46 14.63
C ASP A 54 -9.28 22.64 14.40
N THR A 55 -7.97 22.43 14.61
CA THR A 55 -6.94 23.48 14.47
C THR A 55 -5.88 23.12 13.43
N CYS A 56 -6.29 22.51 12.30
CA CYS A 56 -5.35 22.17 11.24
C CYS A 56 -4.76 23.46 10.62
N PRO A 57 -3.44 23.67 10.67
CA PRO A 57 -2.84 24.95 10.25
C PRO A 57 -2.85 25.15 8.73
N VAL A 58 -3.10 24.07 7.97
CA VAL A 58 -3.04 24.01 6.51
C VAL A 58 -4.41 23.69 5.88
N GLY A 59 -5.49 23.78 6.66
CA GLY A 59 -6.85 23.65 6.12
C GLY A 59 -7.30 22.24 5.72
N VAL A 60 -6.48 21.19 5.94
CA VAL A 60 -6.82 19.80 5.55
C VAL A 60 -7.90 19.18 6.43
N ALA A 61 -7.70 19.15 7.76
CA ALA A 61 -8.60 18.48 8.71
C ALA A 61 -9.19 19.47 9.71
N THR A 62 -10.02 20.38 9.22
CA THR A 62 -10.70 21.41 10.02
C THR A 62 -12.00 21.85 9.36
N GLN A 63 -13.01 22.19 10.16
CA GLN A 63 -14.27 22.79 9.73
C GLN A 63 -14.29 24.32 9.93
N ASN A 64 -13.32 24.87 10.67
CA ASN A 64 -13.16 26.31 10.86
C ASN A 64 -12.95 27.04 9.51
N PRO A 65 -13.82 28.00 9.13
CA PRO A 65 -13.74 28.71 7.86
C PRO A 65 -12.39 29.39 7.60
N GLU A 66 -11.83 30.11 8.59
CA GLU A 66 -10.56 30.83 8.45
C GLU A 66 -9.35 29.89 8.25
N LEU A 67 -9.44 28.67 8.78
CA LEU A 67 -8.39 27.67 8.60
C LEU A 67 -8.57 26.91 7.27
N ARG A 68 -9.81 26.66 6.84
CA ARG A 68 -10.12 26.05 5.53
C ARG A 68 -9.65 26.91 4.36
N GLU A 69 -9.70 28.23 4.49
CA GLU A 69 -9.13 29.17 3.51
C GLU A 69 -7.62 28.97 3.26
N LYS A 70 -6.91 28.29 4.18
CA LYS A 70 -5.48 27.97 4.04
C LYS A 70 -5.20 26.68 3.27
N PHE A 71 -6.24 25.93 2.88
CA PHE A 71 -6.06 24.73 2.07
C PHE A 71 -5.56 25.12 0.67
N ALA A 72 -4.40 24.61 0.31
CA ALA A 72 -3.74 24.87 -0.97
C ALA A 72 -3.47 23.57 -1.75
N GLY A 73 -4.23 22.51 -1.47
CA GLY A 73 -4.11 21.25 -2.19
C GLY A 73 -4.55 21.39 -3.64
N ASP A 74 -3.83 20.70 -4.53
CA ASP A 74 -4.08 20.69 -5.96
C ASP A 74 -4.37 19.24 -6.40
N PRO A 75 -5.51 18.97 -7.07
CA PRO A 75 -5.80 17.66 -7.64
C PRO A 75 -4.67 17.09 -8.51
N ASP A 76 -3.95 17.94 -9.24
CA ASP A 76 -2.85 17.51 -10.11
C ASP A 76 -1.70 16.91 -9.28
N HIS A 77 -1.50 17.35 -8.04
CA HIS A 77 -0.51 16.72 -7.16
C HIS A 77 -0.89 15.29 -6.82
N VAL A 78 -2.18 15.00 -6.59
CA VAL A 78 -2.67 13.64 -6.32
C VAL A 78 -2.53 12.76 -7.55
N VAL A 79 -2.89 13.28 -8.73
CA VAL A 79 -2.69 12.57 -10.00
C VAL A 79 -1.22 12.24 -10.20
N ASN A 80 -0.33 13.21 -10.05
CA ASN A 80 1.12 13.01 -10.19
C ASN A 80 1.65 11.98 -9.19
N PHE A 81 1.20 12.03 -7.93
CA PHE A 81 1.53 11.02 -6.93
C PHE A 81 1.13 9.61 -7.37
N MET A 82 -0.11 9.41 -7.82
CA MET A 82 -0.59 8.11 -8.28
C MET A 82 0.17 7.63 -9.52
N MET A 83 0.51 8.52 -10.45
CA MET A 83 1.33 8.19 -11.62
C MET A 83 2.75 7.74 -11.23
N MET A 84 3.39 8.42 -10.28
CA MET A 84 4.70 8.00 -9.75
C MET A 84 4.63 6.65 -9.03
N MET A 85 3.56 6.41 -8.27
CA MET A 85 3.32 5.14 -7.61
C MET A 85 3.13 3.99 -8.62
N ALA A 86 2.37 4.23 -9.69
CA ALA A 86 2.18 3.27 -10.77
C ALA A 86 3.48 2.98 -11.53
N GLU A 87 4.28 4.01 -11.82
CA GLU A 87 5.58 3.86 -12.49
C GLU A 87 6.52 2.97 -11.67
N GLN A 88 6.72 3.31 -10.40
CA GLN A 88 7.59 2.53 -9.51
C GLN A 88 7.08 1.09 -9.32
N THR A 89 5.76 0.89 -9.30
CA THR A 89 5.17 -0.45 -9.24
C THR A 89 5.52 -1.26 -10.50
N ARG A 90 5.39 -0.66 -11.69
CA ARG A 90 5.74 -1.30 -12.96
C ARG A 90 7.22 -1.64 -13.05
N GLU A 91 8.10 -0.75 -12.60
CA GLU A 91 9.54 -0.98 -12.55
C GLU A 91 9.86 -2.23 -11.72
N ILE A 92 9.29 -2.33 -10.51
CA ILE A 92 9.53 -3.48 -9.62
C ILE A 92 8.92 -4.77 -10.17
N LEU A 93 7.72 -4.72 -10.75
CA LEU A 93 7.13 -5.90 -11.40
C LEU A 93 8.01 -6.42 -12.53
N ALA A 94 8.55 -5.51 -13.37
CA ALA A 94 9.47 -5.86 -14.44
C ALA A 94 10.78 -6.47 -13.91
N GLU A 95 11.33 -5.96 -12.80
CA GLU A 95 12.50 -6.54 -12.12
C GLU A 95 12.24 -7.98 -11.61
N LEU A 96 11.01 -8.26 -11.17
CA LEU A 96 10.59 -9.58 -10.69
C LEU A 96 10.16 -10.52 -11.84
N GLY A 97 9.99 -10.00 -13.06
CA GLY A 97 9.59 -10.77 -14.24
C GLY A 97 8.08 -10.86 -14.50
N PHE A 98 7.26 -10.10 -13.78
CA PHE A 98 5.82 -10.01 -13.98
C PHE A 98 5.44 -8.88 -14.96
N ARG A 99 4.40 -9.08 -15.76
CA ARG A 99 3.91 -8.10 -16.74
C ARG A 99 2.72 -7.29 -16.24
N SER A 100 2.03 -7.77 -15.20
CA SER A 100 0.88 -7.10 -14.57
C SER A 100 0.85 -7.38 -13.07
N ILE A 101 0.00 -6.64 -12.35
CA ILE A 101 -0.29 -6.92 -10.94
C ILE A 101 -0.96 -8.30 -10.83
N ASP A 102 -1.91 -8.62 -11.70
CA ASP A 102 -2.63 -9.90 -11.70
C ASP A 102 -1.67 -11.11 -11.78
N GLU A 103 -0.60 -11.02 -12.57
CA GLU A 103 0.44 -12.06 -12.63
C GLU A 103 1.26 -12.19 -11.34
N ALA A 104 1.28 -11.16 -10.49
CA ALA A 104 2.04 -11.13 -9.25
C ALA A 104 1.19 -11.45 -8.00
N VAL A 105 -0.14 -11.34 -8.06
CA VAL A 105 -1.00 -11.54 -6.89
C VAL A 105 -0.77 -12.93 -6.29
N GLY A 106 -0.43 -12.99 -5.00
CA GLY A 106 -0.25 -14.25 -4.26
C GLY A 106 1.09 -14.98 -4.46
N HIS A 107 2.01 -14.43 -5.28
CA HIS A 107 3.35 -14.98 -5.49
C HIS A 107 4.32 -14.68 -4.31
N VAL A 108 3.97 -15.13 -3.10
CA VAL A 108 4.75 -14.90 -1.86
C VAL A 108 6.18 -15.42 -1.93
N GLU A 109 6.49 -16.38 -2.80
CA GLU A 109 7.83 -16.91 -3.03
C GLU A 109 8.80 -15.85 -3.61
N ALA A 110 8.29 -14.78 -4.21
CA ALA A 110 9.09 -13.66 -4.69
C ALA A 110 9.60 -12.75 -3.55
N LEU A 111 9.12 -12.94 -2.31
CA LEU A 111 9.55 -12.16 -1.15
C LEU A 111 10.84 -12.71 -0.53
N ASP A 112 11.94 -11.94 -0.62
CA ASP A 112 13.17 -12.25 0.10
C ASP A 112 13.12 -11.79 1.56
N THR A 113 12.93 -12.74 2.48
CA THR A 113 12.85 -12.49 3.93
C THR A 113 14.16 -12.76 4.69
N ARG A 114 15.24 -13.19 4.00
CA ARG A 114 16.50 -13.60 4.65
C ARG A 114 17.11 -12.50 5.50
N LYS A 115 17.05 -11.24 5.04
CA LYS A 115 17.54 -10.09 5.80
C LYS A 115 16.75 -9.87 7.09
N ALA A 116 15.45 -10.13 7.09
CA ALA A 116 14.62 -10.01 8.28
C ALA A 116 15.01 -11.07 9.32
N ILE A 117 15.14 -12.33 8.90
CA ILE A 117 15.45 -13.47 9.78
C ILE A 117 16.85 -13.36 10.39
N THR A 118 17.84 -12.90 9.61
CA THR A 118 19.24 -12.80 10.06
C THR A 118 19.50 -11.60 10.98
N HIS A 119 18.55 -10.68 11.12
CA HIS A 119 18.70 -9.52 11.98
C HIS A 119 18.58 -9.89 13.47
N TRP A 120 19.50 -9.43 14.31
CA TRP A 120 19.56 -9.84 15.73
C TRP A 120 18.29 -9.51 16.53
N LYS A 121 17.58 -8.40 16.21
CA LYS A 121 16.29 -8.03 16.83
C LYS A 121 15.12 -8.90 16.38
N ALA A 122 15.26 -9.66 15.30
CA ALA A 122 14.23 -10.53 14.77
C ALA A 122 14.33 -11.97 15.31
N ARG A 123 15.26 -12.23 16.24
CA ARG A 123 15.35 -13.54 16.90
C ARG A 123 14.02 -13.88 17.57
N GLY A 124 13.42 -14.99 17.13
CA GLY A 124 12.12 -15.47 17.61
C GLY A 124 10.93 -15.05 16.74
N LEU A 125 11.13 -14.27 15.68
CA LEU A 125 10.09 -13.98 14.69
C LEU A 125 9.97 -15.14 13.70
N ASP A 126 8.77 -15.73 13.60
CA ASP A 126 8.42 -16.72 12.59
C ASP A 126 7.47 -16.10 11.56
N LEU A 127 7.93 -15.99 10.31
CA LEU A 127 7.14 -15.47 9.19
C LEU A 127 6.42 -16.57 8.42
N SER A 128 6.64 -17.85 8.74
CA SER A 128 6.04 -18.98 8.03
C SER A 128 4.51 -18.90 7.92
N PRO A 129 3.76 -18.43 8.94
CA PRO A 129 2.30 -18.28 8.82
C PRO A 129 1.85 -17.25 7.77
N ILE A 130 2.66 -16.22 7.50
CA ILE A 130 2.34 -15.15 6.55
C ILE A 130 2.75 -15.55 5.13
N LEU A 131 3.84 -16.33 5.00
CA LEU A 131 4.40 -16.76 3.73
C LEU A 131 3.87 -18.12 3.25
N HIS A 132 2.89 -18.69 3.97
CA HIS A 132 2.35 -19.99 3.63
C HIS A 132 1.50 -19.91 2.35
N GLN A 133 1.90 -20.69 1.34
CA GLN A 133 1.11 -20.87 0.13
C GLN A 133 0.09 -22.00 0.29
N VAL A 134 -1.11 -21.74 -0.20
CA VAL A 134 -2.19 -22.71 -0.26
C VAL A 134 -2.33 -23.18 -1.70
N ASP A 135 -2.37 -24.49 -1.92
CA ASP A 135 -2.67 -25.04 -3.24
C ASP A 135 -4.07 -24.62 -3.68
N LEU A 136 -4.14 -23.89 -4.79
CA LEU A 136 -5.38 -23.47 -5.42
C LEU A 136 -5.77 -24.45 -6.54
N PRO A 137 -7.06 -24.76 -6.71
CA PRO A 137 -7.55 -25.47 -7.88
C PRO A 137 -7.14 -24.76 -9.17
N HIS A 138 -6.80 -25.53 -10.21
CA HIS A 138 -6.38 -24.97 -11.49
C HIS A 138 -7.44 -24.03 -12.08
N GLY A 139 -7.05 -22.81 -12.43
CA GLY A 139 -7.97 -21.77 -12.92
C GLY A 139 -8.59 -20.88 -11.83
N SER A 140 -8.18 -21.04 -10.57
CA SER A 140 -8.40 -20.00 -9.57
C SER A 140 -7.48 -18.82 -9.88
N PRO A 141 -7.96 -17.56 -9.79
CA PRO A 141 -7.10 -16.39 -9.86
C PRO A 141 -6.06 -16.39 -8.73
#